data_AF-A0A7L3CAR2-F1
#
_entry.id   AF-A0A7L3CAR2-F1
#
_cell.length_a   1.000
_cell.length_b   1.000
_cell.length_c   1.000
_cell.angle_alpha   90.00
_cell.angle_beta   90.00
_cell.angle_gamma   90.00
#
_symmetry.space_group_name_H-M   'P 1'
#
loop_
_entity.id
_entity.type
_entity.pdbx_description
1 polymer ?
#
loop_
_entity_poly.entity_id
_entity_poly.type
_entity_poly.pdbx_seq_one_letter_code
_entity_poly.pdbx_strand_id
1 'polypeptide(L)'
;MVMKASVEDDDSGWELGMPDKMEKSNTSWIDITQDFEEACRELKLGELLHDKLFGLFEAMSAIEMMDPKMDAGMIGNQVNRKVLNFEQAIKDGTIKIKDLTSPELIGIMDTCFCCLITWLEGHSLAQTVFTCLYIHNPDFIEDPAMKAFALGILKICDIAREKVNKAAVFEEEDFQSMTYGFKMANSVTDLRVTGMLKDVEDDMQRRVKSTRSRQGEERDPEVELEHQQCLAVFSRVKFTRILLTVLIAFTKKETSAVAEAQKLMTQAADLLSAIHNSLHHGIQAQNDTTKGDHPIMMGFEPLVNQRLLPPTFPRYAKIIKREEMVNYFSKLIDRIKTVCEVVNLTNLHCILDFFCEFSEQSPCVLSRSLLQTTFLVDNKKVFGTHLMQDMVKDALRSFVSPPVLSPKCCLYNNHQAKDYIDSFVTHCVR
;
A
#
# COMPACT_ATOMS: atom_id res chain seq x y z
N MET A 1 -21.12 9.05 -33.01
CA MET A 1 -20.53 9.16 -34.36
C MET A 1 -19.58 7.99 -34.52
N VAL A 2 -19.90 7.08 -35.43
CA VAL A 2 -19.05 5.92 -35.73
C VAL A 2 -18.13 6.35 -36.87
N MET A 3 -16.82 6.26 -36.68
CA MET A 3 -15.86 6.71 -37.69
C MET A 3 -15.03 5.54 -38.21
N LYS A 4 -14.76 5.54 -39.51
CA LYS A 4 -13.82 4.62 -40.15
C LYS A 4 -12.56 5.37 -40.56
N ALA A 5 -11.39 4.81 -40.26
CA ALA A 5 -10.12 5.36 -40.75
C ALA A 5 -9.98 5.06 -42.25
N SER A 6 -9.77 6.10 -43.04
CA SER A 6 -9.33 6.01 -44.43
C SER A 6 -7.95 6.64 -44.55
N VAL A 7 -7.16 6.17 -45.51
CA VAL A 7 -5.91 6.77 -45.92
C VAL A 7 -6.09 7.09 -47.38
N GLU A 8 -6.28 8.37 -47.73
CA GLU A 8 -5.69 9.04 -48.89
C GLU A 8 -6.18 10.50 -49.04
N ASP A 9 -5.30 11.29 -49.68
CA ASP A 9 -5.10 12.75 -49.76
C ASP A 9 -6.30 13.72 -49.90
N ASP A 10 -6.15 14.84 -49.18
CA ASP A 10 -6.57 16.25 -49.42
C ASP A 10 -7.91 16.57 -50.14
N ASP A 11 -8.85 17.24 -49.45
CA ASP A 11 -8.97 18.72 -49.43
C ASP A 11 -10.36 19.18 -48.90
N SER A 12 -10.36 20.26 -48.11
CA SER A 12 -11.47 21.14 -47.71
C SER A 12 -12.56 20.70 -46.69
N GLY A 13 -12.24 20.92 -45.41
CA GLY A 13 -12.90 21.89 -44.51
C GLY A 13 -14.33 21.66 -44.00
N TRP A 14 -14.46 21.36 -42.70
CA TRP A 14 -15.51 21.87 -41.79
C TRP A 14 -15.00 21.91 -40.34
N GLU A 15 -14.97 23.11 -39.75
CA GLU A 15 -14.61 23.37 -38.35
C GLU A 15 -15.79 23.12 -37.40
N LEU A 16 -15.53 22.38 -36.30
CA LEU A 16 -16.15 22.57 -34.98
C LEU A 16 -15.14 22.05 -33.94
N GLY A 17 -14.62 22.98 -33.14
CA GLY A 17 -13.40 22.89 -32.31
C GLY A 17 -13.09 21.56 -31.61
N MET A 18 -11.99 20.94 -32.02
CA MET A 18 -11.28 19.90 -31.26
C MET A 18 -10.38 20.53 -30.19
N PRO A 19 -10.16 19.90 -29.03
CA PRO A 19 -9.07 20.28 -28.14
C PRO A 19 -7.72 20.01 -28.83
N ASP A 20 -6.85 21.03 -28.88
CA ASP A 20 -5.56 21.20 -29.60
C ASP A 20 -4.47 20.08 -29.51
N LYS A 21 -4.79 18.84 -29.14
CA LYS A 21 -3.79 17.78 -28.90
C LYS A 21 -3.95 16.49 -29.72
N MET A 22 -4.90 16.40 -30.66
CA MET A 22 -5.05 15.23 -31.55
C MET A 22 -4.59 15.46 -33.01
N GLU A 23 -3.97 16.59 -33.35
CA GLU A 23 -3.58 16.93 -34.73
C GLU A 23 -2.24 16.32 -35.23
N LYS A 24 -1.80 15.17 -34.73
CA LYS A 24 -0.58 14.51 -35.25
C LYS A 24 -0.76 13.04 -35.62
N SER A 25 -1.84 12.73 -36.33
CA SER A 25 -1.92 11.51 -37.15
C SER A 25 -2.55 11.85 -38.50
N ASN A 26 -1.91 11.48 -39.61
CA ASN A 26 -2.42 11.60 -41.00
C ASN A 26 -3.63 10.67 -41.26
N THR A 27 -4.63 10.68 -40.40
CA THR A 27 -5.77 9.75 -40.49
C THR A 27 -7.03 10.54 -40.87
N SER A 28 -7.59 10.30 -42.05
CA SER A 28 -8.88 10.89 -42.45
C SER A 28 -10.01 10.02 -41.92
N TRP A 29 -10.80 10.60 -41.02
CA TRP A 29 -11.97 9.94 -40.43
C TRP A 29 -13.19 10.16 -41.32
N ILE A 30 -13.86 9.08 -41.72
CA ILE A 30 -15.13 9.12 -42.43
C ILE A 30 -16.25 8.78 -41.44
N ASP A 31 -17.27 9.62 -41.35
CA ASP A 31 -18.48 9.33 -40.57
C ASP A 31 -19.31 8.27 -41.30
N ILE A 32 -19.55 7.14 -40.62
CA ILE A 32 -20.35 6.01 -41.12
C ILE A 32 -21.62 5.80 -40.29
N THR A 33 -22.04 6.81 -39.51
CA THR A 33 -23.18 6.67 -38.58
C THR A 33 -24.46 6.27 -39.31
N GLN A 34 -24.77 6.88 -40.46
CA GLN A 34 -25.98 6.57 -41.23
C GLN A 34 -25.93 5.17 -41.85
N ASP A 35 -24.81 4.82 -42.50
CA ASP A 35 -24.59 3.50 -43.11
C ASP A 35 -24.71 2.38 -42.06
N PHE A 36 -24.16 2.62 -40.86
CA PHE A 36 -24.22 1.66 -39.75
C PHE A 36 -25.65 1.50 -39.22
N GLU A 37 -26.38 2.60 -39.02
CA GLU A 37 -27.78 2.55 -38.59
C GLU A 37 -28.69 1.85 -39.61
N GLU A 38 -28.45 2.04 -40.91
CA GLU A 38 -29.20 1.35 -41.96
C GLU A 38 -28.94 -0.16 -41.95
N ALA A 39 -27.67 -0.58 -41.87
CA ALA A 39 -27.31 -2.00 -41.78
C ALA A 39 -27.89 -2.67 -40.52
N CYS A 40 -27.92 -1.96 -39.38
CA CYS A 40 -28.52 -2.48 -38.15
C CYS A 40 -30.03 -2.78 -38.28
N ARG A 41 -30.75 -2.12 -39.19
CA ARG A 41 -32.19 -2.38 -39.40
C ARG A 41 -32.46 -3.73 -40.06
N GLU A 42 -31.45 -4.35 -40.67
CA GLU A 42 -31.58 -5.70 -41.26
C GLU A 42 -31.61 -6.81 -40.21
N LEU A 43 -31.11 -6.54 -38.99
CA LEU A 43 -31.09 -7.50 -37.89
C LEU A 43 -32.50 -7.73 -37.32
N LYS A 44 -32.89 -9.00 -37.16
CA LYS A 44 -34.16 -9.38 -36.53
C LYS A 44 -34.04 -9.41 -35.02
N LEU A 45 -35.20 -9.37 -34.35
CA LEU A 45 -35.26 -9.50 -32.90
C LEU A 45 -34.60 -10.82 -32.45
N GLY A 46 -33.59 -10.71 -31.58
CA GLY A 46 -32.82 -11.85 -31.06
C GLY A 46 -31.56 -12.19 -31.85
N GLU A 47 -31.29 -11.52 -32.98
CA GLU A 47 -30.03 -11.64 -33.70
C GLU A 47 -28.97 -10.70 -33.12
N LEU A 48 -27.72 -11.18 -33.05
CA LEU A 48 -26.57 -10.42 -32.58
C LEU A 48 -25.41 -10.65 -33.55
N LEU A 49 -24.85 -9.57 -34.09
CA LEU A 49 -23.67 -9.63 -34.93
C LEU A 49 -22.41 -9.53 -34.06
N HIS A 50 -21.60 -10.58 -34.03
CA HIS A 50 -20.32 -10.61 -33.35
C HIS A 50 -19.35 -11.57 -34.07
N ASP A 51 -18.06 -11.52 -33.71
CA ASP A 51 -17.07 -12.44 -34.25
C ASP A 51 -17.32 -13.88 -33.79
N LYS A 52 -16.94 -14.87 -34.61
CA LYS A 52 -17.16 -16.30 -34.32
C LYS A 52 -16.46 -16.78 -33.03
N LEU A 53 -15.36 -16.13 -32.64
CA LEU A 53 -14.60 -16.47 -31.44
C LEU A 53 -15.08 -15.70 -30.21
N PHE A 54 -15.90 -14.67 -30.37
CA PHE A 54 -16.41 -13.88 -29.26
C PHE A 54 -17.50 -14.64 -28.50
N GLY A 55 -17.25 -14.91 -27.23
CA GLY A 55 -18.20 -15.57 -26.33
C GLY A 55 -19.07 -14.57 -25.59
N LEU A 56 -20.38 -14.80 -25.51
CA LEU A 56 -21.30 -13.91 -24.77
C LEU A 56 -20.99 -13.81 -23.26
N PHE A 57 -20.24 -14.76 -22.72
CA PHE A 57 -19.74 -14.66 -21.34
C PHE A 57 -18.76 -13.48 -21.18
N GLU A 58 -17.96 -13.18 -22.19
CA GLU A 58 -17.05 -12.03 -22.18
C GLU A 58 -17.84 -10.71 -22.19
N ALA A 59 -18.98 -10.68 -22.90
CA ALA A 59 -19.88 -9.53 -22.92
C ALA A 59 -20.48 -9.20 -21.55
N MET A 60 -20.55 -10.16 -20.61
CA MET A 60 -21.04 -9.91 -19.24
C MET A 60 -20.13 -8.98 -18.44
N SER A 61 -18.87 -8.79 -18.88
CA SER A 61 -17.91 -7.86 -18.27
C SER A 61 -17.91 -6.46 -18.91
N ALA A 62 -18.69 -6.27 -19.97
CA ALA A 62 -18.75 -5.00 -20.69
C ALA A 62 -19.36 -3.89 -19.81
N ILE A 63 -18.87 -2.67 -19.99
CA ILE A 63 -19.40 -1.49 -19.33
C ILE A 63 -20.34 -0.75 -20.26
N GLU A 64 -21.44 -0.30 -19.68
CA GLU A 64 -22.38 0.60 -20.34
C GLU A 64 -21.99 2.06 -20.07
N MET A 65 -21.63 2.78 -21.13
CA MET A 65 -21.42 4.22 -21.04
C MET A 65 -22.74 4.93 -20.72
N MET A 66 -22.66 6.03 -19.99
CA MET A 66 -23.82 6.81 -19.50
C MET A 66 -24.72 6.11 -18.47
N ASP A 67 -24.45 4.85 -18.09
CA ASP A 67 -25.12 4.23 -16.95
C ASP A 67 -24.53 4.76 -15.62
N PRO A 68 -25.34 5.29 -14.69
CA PRO A 68 -24.83 5.86 -13.43
C PRO A 68 -24.07 4.90 -12.51
N LYS A 69 -24.26 3.58 -12.67
CA LYS A 69 -23.63 2.53 -11.86
C LYS A 69 -22.46 1.86 -12.57
N MET A 70 -22.39 1.89 -13.89
CA MET A 70 -21.32 1.24 -14.67
C MET A 70 -20.27 2.23 -15.19
N ASP A 71 -20.68 3.48 -15.48
CA ASP A 71 -19.79 4.49 -16.02
C ASP A 71 -19.16 5.35 -14.92
N ALA A 72 -17.87 5.14 -14.67
CA ALA A 72 -17.11 5.97 -13.75
C ALA A 72 -17.08 7.46 -14.15
N GLY A 73 -17.13 7.76 -15.45
CA GLY A 73 -17.17 9.14 -15.97
C GLY A 73 -18.44 9.89 -15.58
N MET A 74 -19.56 9.19 -15.36
CA MET A 74 -20.81 9.80 -14.92
C MET A 74 -20.73 10.37 -13.50
N ILE A 75 -19.93 9.79 -12.62
CA ILE A 75 -19.81 10.24 -11.22
C ILE A 75 -18.81 11.39 -11.09
N GLY A 76 -17.73 11.40 -11.87
CA GLY A 76 -16.79 12.52 -11.92
C GLY A 76 -17.48 13.84 -12.30
N ASN A 77 -18.54 13.77 -13.12
CA ASN A 77 -19.35 14.91 -13.52
C ASN A 77 -20.45 15.29 -12.51
N GLN A 78 -20.77 14.43 -11.53
CA GLN A 78 -21.76 14.72 -10.48
C GLN A 78 -21.20 15.58 -9.36
N VAL A 79 -19.88 15.52 -9.16
CA VAL A 79 -19.20 16.38 -8.20
C VAL A 79 -18.99 17.74 -8.88
N ASN A 80 -19.80 18.74 -8.51
CA ASN A 80 -19.68 20.13 -8.96
C ASN A 80 -18.41 20.84 -8.41
N ARG A 81 -17.29 20.13 -8.33
CA ARG A 81 -16.00 20.62 -7.84
C ARG A 81 -14.92 20.23 -8.83
N LYS A 82 -14.03 21.16 -9.10
CA LYS A 82 -12.84 20.92 -9.91
C LYS A 82 -11.88 20.00 -9.14
N VAL A 83 -11.61 18.81 -9.68
CA VAL A 83 -10.57 17.91 -9.18
C VAL A 83 -9.22 18.50 -9.56
N LEU A 84 -8.39 18.82 -8.56
CA LEU A 84 -7.09 19.45 -8.75
C LEU A 84 -5.97 18.44 -8.54
N ASN A 85 -4.98 18.43 -9.43
CA ASN A 85 -3.72 17.75 -9.16
C ASN A 85 -2.83 18.59 -8.21
N PHE A 86 -1.72 18.01 -7.73
CA PHE A 86 -0.88 18.66 -6.73
C PHE A 86 -0.39 20.06 -7.14
N GLU A 87 0.16 20.23 -8.35
CA GLU A 87 0.64 21.54 -8.82
C GLU A 87 -0.49 22.56 -8.99
N GLN A 88 -1.65 22.12 -9.48
CA GLN A 88 -2.83 22.97 -9.60
C GLN A 88 -3.35 23.40 -8.23
N ALA A 89 -3.38 22.49 -7.26
CA ALA A 89 -3.82 22.76 -5.90
C ALA A 89 -2.89 23.76 -5.18
N ILE A 90 -1.57 23.71 -5.45
CA ILE A 90 -0.61 24.71 -4.98
C ILE A 90 -0.90 26.08 -5.59
N LYS A 91 -1.10 26.14 -6.92
CA LYS A 91 -1.41 27.41 -7.63
C LYS A 91 -2.72 28.04 -7.18
N ASP A 92 -3.71 27.21 -6.86
CA ASP A 92 -5.02 27.63 -6.35
C ASP A 92 -4.98 28.02 -4.86
N GLY A 93 -3.85 27.80 -4.17
CA GLY A 93 -3.68 28.12 -2.75
C GLY A 93 -4.45 27.19 -1.80
N THR A 94 -5.01 26.09 -2.32
CA THR A 94 -5.77 25.09 -1.54
C THR A 94 -4.86 24.17 -0.72
N ILE A 95 -3.60 24.03 -1.12
CA ILE A 95 -2.57 23.24 -0.44
C ILE A 95 -1.41 24.14 -0.04
N LYS A 96 -0.99 24.04 1.21
CA LYS A 96 0.23 24.66 1.73
C LYS A 96 1.41 23.73 1.56
N ILE A 97 2.53 24.26 1.05
CA ILE A 97 3.80 23.54 0.89
C ILE A 97 4.86 23.89 1.94
N LYS A 98 4.63 24.98 2.68
CA LYS A 98 5.48 25.54 3.73
C LYS A 98 4.63 26.03 4.89
N ASP A 99 5.26 26.25 6.04
CA ASP A 99 4.64 26.83 7.24
C ASP A 99 3.35 26.09 7.65
N LEU A 100 3.36 24.76 7.54
CA LEU A 100 2.26 23.92 7.99
C LEU A 100 2.17 23.97 9.51
N THR A 101 0.99 24.28 10.02
CA THR A 101 0.74 24.31 11.46
C THR A 101 0.72 22.90 12.03
N SER A 102 1.02 22.75 13.32
CA SER A 102 0.98 21.44 13.99
C SER A 102 -0.38 20.72 13.83
N PRO A 103 -1.55 21.37 13.95
CA PRO A 103 -2.84 20.75 13.66
C PRO A 103 -3.00 20.26 12.22
N GLU A 104 -2.49 21.00 11.23
CA GLU A 104 -2.51 20.60 9.82
C GLU A 104 -1.66 19.35 9.60
N LEU A 105 -0.43 19.34 10.11
CA LEU A 105 0.47 18.17 10.04
C LEU A 105 -0.17 16.94 10.68
N ILE A 106 -0.71 17.08 11.89
CA ILE A 106 -1.36 15.98 12.62
C ILE A 106 -2.52 15.41 11.79
N GLY A 107 -3.39 16.27 11.28
CA GLY A 107 -4.55 15.84 10.49
C GLY A 107 -4.15 15.14 9.19
N ILE A 108 -3.13 15.64 8.49
CA ILE A 108 -2.64 15.05 7.24
C ILE A 108 -1.98 13.68 7.52
N MET A 109 -1.13 13.60 8.54
CA MET A 109 -0.45 12.37 8.93
C MET A 109 -1.44 11.27 9.34
N ASP A 110 -2.45 11.61 10.14
CA ASP A 110 -3.48 10.66 10.57
C ASP A 110 -4.30 10.14 9.39
N THR A 111 -4.68 11.01 8.45
CA THR A 111 -5.40 10.59 7.24
C THR A 111 -4.51 9.72 6.35
N CYS A 112 -3.22 10.02 6.20
CA CYS A 112 -2.27 9.15 5.49
C CYS A 112 -2.18 7.75 6.11
N PHE A 113 -2.15 7.66 7.45
CA PHE A 113 -2.17 6.38 8.14
C PHE A 113 -3.46 5.60 7.91
N CYS A 114 -4.62 6.28 7.94
CA CYS A 114 -5.90 5.66 7.61
C CYS A 114 -5.89 5.10 6.18
N CYS A 115 -5.42 5.89 5.20
CA CYS A 115 -5.28 5.45 3.81
C CYS A 115 -4.33 4.26 3.67
N LEU A 116 -3.19 4.27 4.38
CA LEU A 116 -2.23 3.16 4.38
C LEU A 116 -2.89 1.86 4.84
N ILE A 117 -3.66 1.91 5.94
CA ILE A 117 -4.36 0.74 6.46
C ILE A 117 -5.46 0.28 5.51
N THR A 118 -6.26 1.21 4.97
CA THR A 118 -7.30 0.85 4.00
C THR A 118 -6.73 0.15 2.76
N TRP A 119 -5.53 0.53 2.32
CA TRP A 119 -4.82 -0.22 1.27
C TRP A 119 -4.39 -1.63 1.70
N LEU A 120 -3.83 -1.77 2.91
CA LEU A 120 -3.41 -3.07 3.44
C LEU A 120 -4.59 -4.04 3.65
N GLU A 121 -5.82 -3.53 3.72
CA GLU A 121 -7.07 -4.30 3.82
C GLU A 121 -7.74 -4.55 2.45
N GLY A 122 -7.01 -4.38 1.34
CA GLY A 122 -7.45 -4.85 0.02
C GLY A 122 -7.88 -3.78 -0.98
N HIS A 123 -8.02 -2.52 -0.55
CA HIS A 123 -8.40 -1.45 -1.47
C HIS A 123 -7.24 -1.00 -2.38
N SER A 124 -7.55 -0.39 -3.52
CA SER A 124 -6.54 0.12 -4.46
C SER A 124 -5.69 1.25 -3.87
N LEU A 125 -4.37 1.21 -4.15
CA LEU A 125 -3.42 2.31 -3.87
C LEU A 125 -3.90 3.65 -4.45
N ALA A 126 -4.44 3.63 -5.67
CA ALA A 126 -4.92 4.81 -6.36
C ALA A 126 -6.09 5.50 -5.65
N GLN A 127 -6.91 4.73 -4.93
CA GLN A 127 -8.12 5.21 -4.24
C GLN A 127 -7.92 5.48 -2.75
N THR A 128 -6.74 5.15 -2.23
CA THR A 128 -6.39 5.27 -0.81
C THR A 128 -5.19 6.20 -0.65
N VAL A 129 -3.98 5.66 -0.59
CA VAL A 129 -2.74 6.38 -0.28
C VAL A 129 -2.48 7.49 -1.30
N PHE A 130 -2.64 7.22 -2.60
CA PHE A 130 -2.45 8.22 -3.66
C PHE A 130 -3.61 9.19 -3.84
N THR A 131 -4.60 9.21 -2.94
CA THR A 131 -5.48 10.39 -2.83
C THR A 131 -4.77 11.55 -2.15
N CYS A 132 -3.73 11.28 -1.36
CA CYS A 132 -2.86 12.30 -0.79
C CYS A 132 -2.01 12.94 -1.90
N LEU A 133 -2.17 14.24 -2.13
CA LEU A 133 -1.45 14.97 -3.16
C LEU A 133 0.01 15.23 -2.76
N TYR A 134 0.32 15.33 -1.47
CA TYR A 134 1.69 15.54 -0.96
C TYR A 134 2.67 14.44 -1.39
N ILE A 135 2.21 13.20 -1.47
CA ILE A 135 3.09 12.07 -1.82
C ILE A 135 3.31 11.92 -3.33
N HIS A 136 2.54 12.63 -4.18
CA HIS A 136 2.71 12.56 -5.63
C HIS A 136 4.03 13.19 -6.06
N ASN A 137 4.41 14.30 -5.41
CA ASN A 137 5.66 14.99 -5.72
C ASN A 137 6.30 15.63 -4.46
N PRO A 138 6.97 14.81 -3.62
CA PRO A 138 7.56 15.29 -2.37
C PRO A 138 8.65 16.35 -2.56
N ASP A 139 9.21 16.50 -3.77
CA ASP A 139 10.29 17.44 -4.04
C ASP A 139 9.85 18.91 -3.88
N PHE A 140 8.59 19.22 -4.18
CA PHE A 140 8.00 20.56 -4.03
C PHE A 140 7.57 20.90 -2.59
N ILE A 141 7.63 19.93 -1.66
CA ILE A 141 7.33 20.20 -0.25
C ILE A 141 8.53 20.92 0.37
N GLU A 142 8.30 22.10 0.94
CA GLU A 142 9.30 22.92 1.62
C GLU A 142 9.32 22.62 3.13
N ASP A 143 8.17 22.28 3.74
CA ASP A 143 8.09 21.89 5.14
C ASP A 143 8.88 20.58 5.41
N PRO A 144 9.92 20.61 6.26
CA PRO A 144 10.78 19.45 6.46
C PRO A 144 10.05 18.24 7.06
N ALA A 145 9.11 18.48 7.97
CA ALA A 145 8.39 17.40 8.65
C ALA A 145 7.44 16.69 7.68
N MET A 146 6.68 17.46 6.89
CA MET A 146 5.78 16.92 5.88
C MET A 146 6.55 16.21 4.77
N LYS A 147 7.69 16.76 4.32
CA LYS A 147 8.53 16.13 3.30
C LYS A 147 9.09 14.78 3.75
N ALA A 148 9.69 14.75 4.95
CA ALA A 148 10.24 13.51 5.50
C ALA A 148 9.15 12.46 5.72
N PHE A 149 7.98 12.87 6.22
CA PHE A 149 6.83 12.00 6.41
C PHE A 149 6.28 11.44 5.08
N ALA A 150 6.10 12.28 4.05
CA ALA A 150 5.62 11.86 2.73
C ALA A 150 6.55 10.81 2.10
N LEU A 151 7.86 11.04 2.14
CA LEU A 151 8.86 10.07 1.70
C LEU A 151 8.82 8.78 2.53
N GLY A 152 8.63 8.89 3.85
CA GLY A 152 8.48 7.76 4.75
C GLY A 152 7.30 6.86 4.39
N ILE A 153 6.13 7.45 4.13
CA ILE A 153 4.92 6.72 3.70
C ILE A 153 5.14 6.01 2.36
N LEU A 154 5.75 6.68 1.38
CA LEU A 154 6.06 6.06 0.08
C LEU A 154 6.98 4.83 0.25
N LYS A 155 8.01 4.94 1.09
CA LYS A 155 8.92 3.82 1.39
C LYS A 155 8.26 2.69 2.15
N ILE A 156 7.39 2.99 3.11
CA ILE A 156 6.57 1.99 3.80
C ILE A 156 5.71 1.24 2.78
N CYS A 157 5.05 1.96 1.87
CA CYS A 157 4.23 1.34 0.82
C CYS A 157 5.07 0.45 -0.10
N ASP A 158 6.25 0.90 -0.53
CA ASP A 158 7.10 0.10 -1.42
C ASP A 158 7.55 -1.20 -0.78
N ILE A 159 8.09 -1.12 0.44
CA ILE A 159 8.61 -2.29 1.16
C ILE A 159 7.45 -3.24 1.50
N ALA A 160 6.32 -2.73 1.97
CA ALA A 160 5.15 -3.55 2.26
C ALA A 160 4.67 -4.30 1.01
N ARG A 161 4.55 -3.60 -0.14
CA ARG A 161 4.17 -4.18 -1.43
C ARG A 161 5.17 -5.24 -1.88
N GLU A 162 6.47 -4.96 -1.80
CA GLU A 162 7.52 -5.91 -2.16
C GLU A 162 7.42 -7.18 -1.30
N LYS A 163 7.23 -7.02 0.01
CA LYS A 163 7.08 -8.16 0.94
C LYS A 163 5.85 -9.00 0.65
N VAL A 164 4.71 -8.37 0.41
CA VAL A 164 3.46 -9.07 0.08
C VAL A 164 3.59 -9.81 -1.25
N ASN A 165 4.10 -9.15 -2.28
CA ASN A 165 4.32 -9.77 -3.59
C ASN A 165 5.32 -10.93 -3.54
N LYS A 166 6.40 -10.78 -2.75
CA LYS A 166 7.41 -11.83 -2.58
C LYS A 166 6.88 -13.05 -1.83
N ALA A 167 6.05 -12.82 -0.82
CA ALA A 167 5.44 -13.90 -0.06
C ALA A 167 4.41 -14.67 -0.89
N ALA A 168 3.68 -13.97 -1.77
CA ALA A 168 2.62 -14.52 -2.62
C ALA A 168 1.57 -15.32 -1.81
N VAL A 169 1.25 -14.83 -0.61
CA VAL A 169 0.27 -15.42 0.32
C VAL A 169 -1.06 -14.66 0.31
N PHE A 170 -1.47 -14.09 -0.83
CA PHE A 170 -2.69 -13.30 -0.95
C PHE A 170 -3.45 -13.65 -2.24
N GLU A 171 -4.76 -13.48 -2.20
CA GLU A 171 -5.63 -13.51 -3.38
C GLU A 171 -5.96 -12.07 -3.83
N GLU A 172 -6.45 -11.86 -5.06
CA GLU A 172 -6.71 -10.51 -5.57
C GLU A 172 -7.74 -9.72 -4.75
N GLU A 173 -8.63 -10.40 -4.02
CA GLU A 173 -9.58 -9.78 -3.10
C GLU A 173 -8.94 -9.32 -1.78
N ASP A 174 -7.84 -9.95 -1.36
CA ASP A 174 -7.13 -9.66 -0.11
C ASP A 174 -6.23 -8.42 -0.22
N PHE A 175 -5.62 -8.22 -1.39
CA PHE A 175 -4.60 -7.18 -1.57
C PHE A 175 -4.39 -6.78 -3.02
N GLN A 176 -4.48 -5.47 -3.28
CA GLN A 176 -4.24 -4.91 -4.60
C GLN A 176 -2.83 -4.29 -4.70
N SER A 177 -1.93 -5.00 -5.38
CA SER A 177 -0.51 -4.63 -5.48
C SER A 177 -0.18 -3.63 -6.60
N MET A 178 -1.16 -3.30 -7.45
CA MET A 178 -1.00 -2.41 -8.60
C MET A 178 -0.62 -0.98 -8.19
N THR A 179 0.44 -0.44 -8.79
CA THR A 179 0.96 0.90 -8.46
C THR A 179 0.49 1.99 -9.42
N TYR A 180 -0.23 1.66 -10.50
CA TYR A 180 -0.81 2.63 -11.45
C TYR A 180 0.21 3.63 -12.02
N GLY A 181 1.48 3.23 -12.12
CA GLY A 181 2.57 4.10 -12.62
C GLY A 181 3.10 5.12 -11.60
N PHE A 182 2.61 5.12 -10.36
CA PHE A 182 3.16 5.97 -9.31
C PHE A 182 4.58 5.55 -8.91
N LYS A 183 5.41 6.56 -8.60
CA LYS A 183 6.80 6.36 -8.15
C LYS A 183 6.85 6.28 -6.63
N MET A 184 7.53 5.27 -6.11
CA MET A 184 7.66 5.04 -4.66
C MET A 184 8.92 5.68 -4.05
N ALA A 185 9.23 6.92 -4.44
CA ALA A 185 10.43 7.63 -4.00
C ALA A 185 11.77 6.89 -4.24
N ASN A 186 11.88 6.16 -5.36
CA ASN A 186 13.06 5.38 -5.72
C ASN A 186 14.35 6.22 -5.91
N SER A 187 14.22 7.54 -6.08
CA SER A 187 15.33 8.48 -6.18
C SER A 187 16.05 8.73 -4.83
N VAL A 188 15.44 8.34 -3.71
CA VAL A 188 15.98 8.53 -2.36
C VAL A 188 16.16 7.17 -1.68
N THR A 189 17.31 6.95 -1.06
CA THR A 189 17.59 5.69 -0.35
C THR A 189 16.84 5.59 0.96
N ASP A 190 16.54 4.38 1.41
CA ASP A 190 15.83 4.14 2.68
C ASP A 190 16.60 4.72 3.87
N LEU A 191 17.93 4.61 3.84
CA LEU A 191 18.82 5.21 4.85
C LEU A 191 18.67 6.73 4.91
N ARG A 192 18.58 7.40 3.75
CA ARG A 192 18.41 8.86 3.68
C ARG A 192 17.04 9.29 4.19
N VAL A 193 15.96 8.57 3.83
CA VAL A 193 14.62 8.86 4.34
C VAL A 193 14.55 8.68 5.85
N THR A 194 15.10 7.58 6.39
CA THR A 194 15.18 7.35 7.83
C THR A 194 16.00 8.43 8.55
N GLY A 195 17.10 8.90 7.93
CA GLY A 195 17.88 10.03 8.41
C GLY A 195 17.08 11.33 8.45
N MET A 196 16.36 11.67 7.38
CA MET A 196 15.50 12.86 7.34
C MET A 196 14.40 12.82 8.42
N LEU A 197 13.76 11.66 8.61
CA LEU A 197 12.77 11.48 9.69
C LEU A 197 13.41 11.65 11.07
N LYS A 198 14.67 11.21 11.25
CA LYS A 198 15.40 11.36 12.51
C LYS A 198 15.77 12.82 12.78
N ASP A 199 16.18 13.57 11.75
CA ASP A 199 16.49 15.00 11.88
C ASP A 199 15.25 15.80 12.30
N VAL A 200 14.09 15.49 11.70
CA VAL A 200 12.80 16.08 12.11
C VAL A 200 12.43 15.66 13.53
N GLU A 201 12.60 14.38 13.89
CA GLU A 201 12.37 13.89 15.26
C GLU A 201 13.21 14.69 16.27
N ASP A 202 14.49 14.92 15.99
CA ASP A 202 15.41 15.64 16.88
C ASP A 202 15.09 17.13 16.97
N ASP A 203 14.62 17.75 15.89
CA ASP A 203 14.11 19.12 15.92
C ASP A 203 12.85 19.22 16.78
N MET A 204 11.87 18.35 16.56
CA MET A 204 10.64 18.31 17.35
C MET A 204 10.93 18.00 18.82
N GLN A 205 11.87 17.11 19.11
CA GLN A 205 12.26 16.80 20.49
C GLN A 205 12.89 18.00 21.20
N ARG A 206 13.67 18.83 20.48
CA ARG A 206 14.20 20.08 21.03
C ARG A 206 13.08 21.07 21.36
N ARG A 207 12.08 21.22 20.46
CA ARG A 207 10.89 22.07 20.71
C ARG A 207 10.05 21.59 21.88
N VAL A 208 9.86 20.28 22.02
CA VAL A 208 9.18 19.67 23.17
C VAL A 208 9.92 19.97 24.48
N LYS A 209 11.26 19.90 24.47
CA LYS A 209 12.08 20.22 25.65
C LYS A 209 12.04 21.70 26.00
N SER A 210 12.04 22.60 25.01
CA SER A 210 11.99 24.05 25.25
C SER A 210 10.64 24.53 25.74
N THR A 211 9.57 23.86 25.33
CA THR A 211 8.18 24.16 25.78
C THR A 211 7.81 23.47 27.09
N ARG A 212 8.71 22.66 27.68
CA ARG A 212 8.44 21.92 28.93
C ARG A 212 8.42 22.87 30.14
N SER A 213 7.31 22.86 30.89
CA SER A 213 7.20 23.61 32.15
C SER A 213 8.10 23.06 33.25
N ARG A 214 8.60 23.94 34.13
CA ARG A 214 9.33 23.56 35.36
C ARG A 214 8.33 23.13 36.44
N GLN A 215 8.74 22.23 37.34
CA GLN A 215 7.88 21.80 38.44
C GLN A 215 7.44 23.00 39.29
N GLY A 216 6.12 23.22 39.39
CA GLY A 216 5.52 24.26 40.23
C GLY A 216 5.08 25.54 39.51
N GLU A 217 5.27 25.65 38.20
CA GLU A 217 4.78 26.79 37.40
C GLU A 217 3.39 26.48 36.81
N GLU A 218 2.40 27.35 37.06
CA GLU A 218 1.12 27.32 36.35
C GLU A 218 1.34 27.69 34.88
N ARG A 219 0.72 26.91 33.98
CA ARG A 219 0.97 27.02 32.55
C ARG A 219 -0.04 27.96 31.90
N ASP A 220 0.45 28.81 31.02
CA ASP A 220 -0.42 29.47 30.04
C ASP A 220 -1.09 28.38 29.16
N PRO A 221 -2.43 28.38 29.04
CA PRO A 221 -3.15 27.43 28.18
C PRO A 221 -2.65 27.38 26.73
N GLU A 222 -2.18 28.49 26.16
CA GLU A 222 -1.67 28.51 24.77
C GLU A 222 -0.34 27.74 24.66
N VAL A 223 0.54 27.88 25.64
CA VAL A 223 1.84 27.18 25.68
C VAL A 223 1.66 25.70 26.00
N GLU A 224 0.66 25.34 26.82
CA GLU A 224 0.24 23.94 27.00
C GLU A 224 -0.18 23.32 25.67
N LEU A 225 -1.06 24.00 24.95
CA LEU A 225 -1.59 23.51 23.68
C LEU A 225 -0.48 23.34 22.64
N GLU A 226 0.41 24.33 22.51
CA GLU A 226 1.56 24.26 21.60
C GLU A 226 2.45 23.05 21.91
N HIS A 227 2.71 22.79 23.20
CA HIS A 227 3.50 21.65 23.62
C HIS A 227 2.83 20.31 23.31
N GLN A 228 1.53 20.19 23.60
CA GLN A 228 0.76 18.98 23.29
C GLN A 228 0.75 18.70 21.79
N GLN A 229 0.57 19.73 20.97
CA GLN A 229 0.63 19.64 19.52
C GLN A 229 2.04 19.26 19.01
N CYS A 230 3.10 19.85 19.57
CA CYS A 230 4.48 19.46 19.24
C CYS A 230 4.76 17.99 19.59
N LEU A 231 4.31 17.52 20.76
CA LEU A 231 4.40 16.11 21.15
C LEU A 231 3.61 15.19 20.21
N ALA A 232 2.45 15.65 19.74
CA ALA A 232 1.60 14.91 18.81
C ALA A 232 2.27 14.73 17.45
N VAL A 233 2.89 15.77 16.90
CA VAL A 233 3.68 15.70 15.65
C VAL A 233 4.91 14.82 15.85
N PHE A 234 5.66 15.02 16.93
CA PHE A 234 6.82 14.20 17.29
C PHE A 234 6.49 12.71 17.30
N SER A 235 5.39 12.34 17.96
CA SER A 235 4.99 10.94 18.11
C SER A 235 4.68 10.28 16.76
N ARG A 236 4.02 10.99 15.83
CA ARG A 236 3.70 10.50 14.48
C ARG A 236 4.92 10.36 13.59
N VAL A 237 5.83 11.35 13.60
CA VAL A 237 7.08 11.29 12.84
C VAL A 237 7.94 10.13 13.35
N LYS A 238 8.11 10.03 14.67
CA LYS A 238 8.88 8.95 15.29
C LYS A 238 8.27 7.58 15.02
N PHE A 239 6.94 7.45 15.12
CA PHE A 239 6.23 6.22 14.79
C PHE A 239 6.47 5.80 13.33
N THR A 240 6.36 6.75 12.39
CA THR A 240 6.65 6.52 10.96
C THR A 240 8.08 6.03 10.75
N ARG A 241 9.06 6.66 11.40
CA ARG A 241 10.47 6.24 11.32
C ARG A 241 10.67 4.84 11.87
N ILE A 242 10.07 4.52 13.01
CA ILE A 242 10.17 3.21 13.64
C ILE A 242 9.54 2.15 12.73
N LEU A 243 8.33 2.39 12.22
CA LEU A 243 7.64 1.47 11.32
C LEU A 243 8.46 1.20 10.05
N LEU A 244 9.00 2.25 9.42
CA LEU A 244 9.90 2.12 8.28
C LEU A 244 11.16 1.32 8.63
N THR A 245 11.79 1.63 9.77
CA THR A 245 13.01 0.93 10.22
C THR A 245 12.76 -0.56 10.47
N VAL A 246 11.59 -0.91 11.04
CA VAL A 246 11.19 -2.30 11.26
C VAL A 246 10.98 -3.02 9.92
N LEU A 247 10.27 -2.41 8.97
CA LEU A 247 10.09 -3.00 7.63
C LEU A 247 11.43 -3.21 6.91
N ILE A 248 12.36 -2.25 7.02
CA ILE A 248 13.74 -2.40 6.51
C ILE A 248 14.48 -3.54 7.23
N ALA A 249 14.29 -3.72 8.54
CA ALA A 249 14.91 -4.83 9.25
C ALA A 249 14.49 -6.19 8.68
N PHE A 250 13.22 -6.33 8.29
CA PHE A 250 12.72 -7.53 7.60
C PHE A 250 13.24 -7.71 6.17
N THR A 251 13.83 -6.70 5.52
CA THR A 251 14.49 -6.90 4.20
C THR A 251 15.89 -7.52 4.35
N LYS A 252 16.48 -7.45 5.54
CA LYS A 252 17.78 -8.07 5.83
C LYS A 252 17.65 -9.58 5.95
N LYS A 253 18.73 -10.29 5.58
CA LYS A 253 18.78 -11.76 5.61
C LYS A 253 19.13 -12.32 6.99
N GLU A 254 19.61 -11.48 7.90
CA GLU A 254 20.12 -11.88 9.21
C GLU A 254 19.01 -11.86 10.27
N THR A 255 18.91 -12.92 11.07
CA THR A 255 17.95 -13.01 12.18
C THR A 255 18.19 -11.97 13.28
N SER A 256 19.41 -11.47 13.42
CA SER A 256 19.76 -10.37 14.34
C SER A 256 18.93 -9.10 14.08
N ALA A 257 18.58 -8.83 12.82
CA ALA A 257 17.74 -7.70 12.44
C ALA A 257 16.30 -7.86 12.95
N VAL A 258 15.79 -9.09 13.01
CA VAL A 258 14.44 -9.40 13.51
C VAL A 258 14.34 -9.16 15.03
N ALA A 259 15.40 -9.49 15.78
CA ALA A 259 15.46 -9.18 17.21
C ALA A 259 15.43 -7.66 17.48
N GLU A 260 16.11 -6.87 16.64
CA GLU A 260 16.05 -5.41 16.73
C GLU A 260 14.67 -4.87 16.35
N ALA A 261 14.02 -5.46 15.33
CA ALA A 261 12.65 -5.13 14.95
C ALA A 261 11.67 -5.33 16.11
N GLN A 262 11.83 -6.40 16.89
CA GLN A 262 10.99 -6.67 18.06
C GLN A 262 11.09 -5.56 19.12
N LYS A 263 12.31 -5.09 19.44
CA LYS A 263 12.53 -3.98 20.38
C LYS A 263 11.91 -2.67 19.89
N LEU A 264 12.06 -2.40 18.59
CA LEU A 264 11.47 -1.23 17.95
C LEU A 264 9.93 -1.28 17.98
N MET A 265 9.33 -2.46 17.83
CA MET A 265 7.88 -2.64 17.94
C MET A 265 7.35 -2.40 19.36
N THR A 266 8.15 -2.70 20.40
CA THR A 266 7.81 -2.29 21.77
C THR A 266 7.77 -0.75 21.89
N GLN A 267 8.76 -0.05 21.33
CA GLN A 267 8.74 1.42 21.31
C GLN A 267 7.59 2.00 20.48
N ALA A 268 7.20 1.33 19.39
CA ALA A 268 6.05 1.73 18.57
C ALA A 268 4.74 1.65 19.37
N ALA A 269 4.56 0.62 20.21
CA ALA A 269 3.39 0.46 21.06
C ALA A 269 3.25 1.62 22.07
N ASP A 270 4.36 2.06 22.69
CA ASP A 270 4.34 3.20 23.62
C ASP A 270 3.94 4.50 22.92
N LEU A 271 4.43 4.73 21.69
CA LEU A 271 4.09 5.92 20.88
C LEU A 271 2.64 5.91 20.43
N LEU A 272 2.07 4.73 20.20
CA LEU A 272 0.68 4.61 19.74
C LEU A 272 -0.31 5.14 20.77
N SER A 273 -0.02 4.98 22.07
CA SER A 273 -0.79 5.59 23.16
C SER A 273 -0.77 7.12 23.09
N ALA A 274 0.40 7.71 22.80
CA ALA A 274 0.52 9.15 22.60
C ALA A 274 -0.23 9.65 21.35
N ILE A 275 -0.22 8.87 20.26
CA ILE A 275 -0.98 9.18 19.04
C ILE A 275 -2.48 9.16 19.33
N HIS A 276 -2.98 8.13 20.01
CA HIS A 276 -4.38 8.00 20.39
C HIS A 276 -4.90 9.20 21.18
N ASN A 277 -4.16 9.59 22.24
CA ASN A 277 -4.58 10.69 23.11
C ASN A 277 -4.51 12.07 22.42
N SER A 278 -3.78 12.16 21.30
CA SER A 278 -3.57 13.41 20.57
C SER A 278 -4.34 13.51 19.23
N LEU A 279 -5.22 12.55 18.92
CA LEU A 279 -6.03 12.57 17.68
C LEU A 279 -6.86 13.85 17.51
N HIS A 280 -7.35 14.41 18.61
CA HIS A 280 -8.21 15.59 18.62
C HIS A 280 -7.48 16.89 18.26
N HIS A 281 -6.14 16.91 18.31
CA HIS A 281 -5.35 18.09 17.95
C HIS A 281 -5.18 18.28 16.43
N GLY A 282 -5.52 17.27 15.62
CA GLY A 282 -5.46 17.38 14.17
C GLY A 282 -6.68 18.10 13.60
N ILE A 283 -6.49 18.86 12.52
CA ILE A 283 -7.62 19.38 11.76
C ILE A 283 -8.51 18.23 11.29
N GLN A 284 -9.81 18.47 11.26
CA GLN A 284 -10.80 17.49 10.82
C GLN A 284 -11.18 17.75 9.37
N ALA A 285 -11.60 16.70 8.67
CA ALA A 285 -12.09 16.82 7.31
C ALA A 285 -13.40 17.63 7.29
N GLN A 286 -13.58 18.46 6.27
CA GLN A 286 -14.78 19.29 6.15
C GLN A 286 -15.95 18.44 5.65
N ASN A 287 -17.10 18.51 6.33
CA ASN A 287 -18.31 17.74 6.02
C ASN A 287 -19.21 18.40 4.94
N ASP A 288 -18.82 19.55 4.38
CA ASP A 288 -19.73 20.42 3.61
C ASP A 288 -19.96 20.01 2.13
N THR A 289 -19.47 18.86 1.67
CA THR A 289 -19.74 18.42 0.29
C THR A 289 -21.03 17.63 0.20
N THR A 290 -22.11 18.35 -0.11
CA THR A 290 -23.40 17.80 -0.53
C THR A 290 -23.23 16.64 -1.54
N LYS A 291 -23.82 15.48 -1.20
CA LYS A 291 -24.01 14.26 -2.02
C LYS A 291 -22.83 13.30 -2.24
N GLY A 292 -21.74 13.40 -1.47
CA GLY A 292 -20.77 12.30 -1.36
C GLY A 292 -20.31 12.16 0.09
N ASP A 293 -20.48 10.98 0.69
CA ASP A 293 -20.14 10.63 2.09
C ASP A 293 -18.63 10.72 2.43
N HIS A 294 -17.84 11.48 1.67
CA HIS A 294 -16.38 11.52 1.79
C HIS A 294 -15.96 12.92 2.27
N PRO A 295 -15.79 13.11 3.59
CA PRO A 295 -15.29 14.37 4.11
C PRO A 295 -13.86 14.60 3.58
N ILE A 296 -13.59 15.81 3.09
CA ILE A 296 -12.33 16.10 2.39
C ILE A 296 -11.36 16.78 3.34
N MET A 297 -10.22 16.12 3.54
CA MET A 297 -9.10 16.62 4.31
C MET A 297 -8.18 17.48 3.42
N MET A 298 -7.56 18.53 3.97
CA MET A 298 -6.55 19.31 3.24
C MET A 298 -5.46 18.37 2.68
N GLY A 299 -5.14 18.52 1.39
CA GLY A 299 -4.13 17.71 0.73
C GLY A 299 -4.62 16.37 0.20
N PHE A 300 -5.91 16.03 0.35
CA PHE A 300 -6.50 14.79 -0.18
C PHE A 300 -7.55 15.08 -1.24
N GLU A 301 -7.46 14.38 -2.37
CA GLU A 301 -8.42 14.46 -3.47
C GLU A 301 -8.84 13.04 -3.87
N PRO A 302 -10.01 12.54 -3.38
CA PRO A 302 -10.46 11.17 -3.63
C PRO A 302 -10.62 10.81 -5.12
N LEU A 303 -10.92 11.80 -5.96
CA LEU A 303 -11.18 11.60 -7.38
C LEU A 303 -9.97 11.84 -8.29
N VAL A 304 -8.80 12.22 -7.74
CA VAL A 304 -7.62 12.59 -8.54
C VAL A 304 -7.18 11.48 -9.51
N ASN A 305 -7.39 10.22 -9.12
CA ASN A 305 -6.94 9.06 -9.86
C ASN A 305 -8.06 8.28 -10.55
N GLN A 306 -9.27 8.84 -10.65
CA GLN A 306 -10.43 8.11 -11.19
C GLN A 306 -10.18 7.57 -12.60
N ARG A 307 -9.41 8.30 -13.42
CA ARG A 307 -9.04 7.91 -14.79
C ARG A 307 -7.97 6.81 -14.88
N LEU A 308 -7.29 6.49 -13.77
CA LEU A 308 -6.30 5.41 -13.70
C LEU A 308 -6.93 4.06 -13.35
N LEU A 309 -8.16 4.07 -12.82
CA LEU A 309 -8.84 2.87 -12.38
C LEU A 309 -9.27 2.04 -13.60
N PRO A 310 -9.23 0.70 -13.49
CA PRO A 310 -9.70 -0.15 -14.56
C PRO A 310 -11.18 0.14 -14.83
N PRO A 311 -11.63 -0.04 -16.08
CA PRO A 311 -13.03 0.10 -16.45
C PRO A 311 -13.77 -1.02 -15.73
N THR A 312 -14.31 -0.69 -14.56
CA THR A 312 -15.06 -1.56 -13.66
C THR A 312 -16.12 -0.70 -12.97
N PHE A 313 -17.12 -1.35 -12.35
CA PHE A 313 -18.11 -0.63 -11.56
C PHE A 313 -17.41 0.31 -10.55
N PRO A 314 -17.82 1.59 -10.43
CA PRO A 314 -17.21 2.52 -9.49
C PRO A 314 -17.34 2.02 -8.05
N ARG A 315 -16.23 1.57 -7.46
CA ARG A 315 -16.14 1.19 -6.04
C ARG A 315 -15.37 2.28 -5.30
N TYR A 316 -15.94 2.88 -4.27
CA TYR A 316 -15.22 3.84 -3.42
C TYR A 316 -14.55 3.14 -2.26
N ALA A 317 -13.26 3.44 -2.04
CA ALA A 317 -12.57 2.99 -0.85
C ALA A 317 -13.08 3.80 0.34
N LYS A 318 -13.80 3.15 1.25
CA LYS A 318 -14.20 3.75 2.52
C LYS A 318 -12.97 3.82 3.43
N ILE A 319 -12.36 4.99 3.50
CA ILE A 319 -11.21 5.21 4.39
C ILE A 319 -11.65 4.98 5.84
N ILE A 320 -10.86 4.21 6.58
CA ILE A 320 -11.15 3.89 7.98
C ILE A 320 -11.09 5.14 8.86
N LYS A 321 -11.72 5.08 10.03
CA LYS A 321 -11.70 6.21 10.99
C LYS A 321 -10.38 6.28 11.74
N ARG A 322 -10.03 7.47 12.24
CA ARG A 322 -8.80 7.70 13.03
C ARG A 322 -8.73 6.86 14.31
N GLU A 323 -9.86 6.58 14.95
CA GLU A 323 -9.91 5.69 16.13
C GLU A 323 -9.64 4.23 15.75
N GLU A 324 -10.18 3.77 14.61
CA GLU A 324 -9.95 2.43 14.08
C GLU A 324 -8.48 2.25 13.65
N MET A 325 -7.83 3.31 13.16
CA MET A 325 -6.40 3.31 12.81
C MET A 325 -5.52 2.91 14.00
N VAL A 326 -5.80 3.45 15.19
CA VAL A 326 -5.04 3.10 16.40
C VAL A 326 -5.23 1.62 16.74
N ASN A 327 -6.46 1.13 16.71
CA ASN A 327 -6.76 -0.27 17.00
C ASN A 327 -6.08 -1.22 16.00
N TYR A 328 -6.05 -0.83 14.72
CA TYR A 328 -5.37 -1.59 13.68
C TYR A 328 -3.87 -1.68 13.92
N PHE A 329 -3.20 -0.54 14.14
CA PHE A 329 -1.77 -0.53 14.39
C PHE A 329 -1.41 -1.29 15.66
N SER A 330 -2.23 -1.22 16.71
CA SER A 330 -2.01 -2.00 17.93
C SER A 330 -1.95 -3.50 17.62
N LYS A 331 -2.96 -4.02 16.90
CA LYS A 331 -2.99 -5.42 16.44
C LYS A 331 -1.82 -5.76 15.50
N LEU A 332 -1.48 -4.86 14.59
CA LEU A 332 -0.36 -5.06 13.67
C LEU A 332 0.98 -5.16 14.42
N ILE A 333 1.21 -4.29 15.41
CA ILE A 333 2.41 -4.30 16.25
C ILE A 333 2.54 -5.64 16.99
N ASP A 334 1.45 -6.10 17.61
CA ASP A 334 1.45 -7.37 18.33
C ASP A 334 1.69 -8.56 17.39
N ARG A 335 1.04 -8.57 16.22
CA ARG A 335 1.30 -9.58 15.18
C ARG A 335 2.76 -9.57 14.73
N ILE A 336 3.36 -8.41 14.51
CA ILE A 336 4.78 -8.32 14.11
C ILE A 336 5.70 -8.79 15.25
N LYS A 337 5.39 -8.49 16.52
CA LYS A 337 6.15 -9.04 17.67
C LYS A 337 6.10 -10.56 17.69
N THR A 338 4.93 -11.16 17.48
CA THR A 338 4.78 -12.62 17.36
C THR A 338 5.60 -13.14 16.19
N VAL A 339 5.54 -12.51 15.01
CA VAL A 339 6.38 -12.89 13.86
C VAL A 339 7.86 -12.89 14.20
N CYS A 340 8.34 -11.96 15.03
CA CYS A 340 9.74 -11.94 15.46
C CYS A 340 10.15 -13.14 16.32
N GLU A 341 9.21 -13.87 16.93
CA GLU A 341 9.49 -15.01 17.81
C GLU A 341 9.81 -16.29 17.03
N VAL A 342 9.38 -16.39 15.77
CA VAL A 342 9.57 -17.58 14.92
C VAL A 342 11.06 -17.95 14.76
N VAL A 343 11.96 -16.97 14.82
CA VAL A 343 13.41 -17.17 14.66
C VAL A 343 14.04 -17.94 15.83
N ASN A 344 13.33 -18.07 16.94
CA ASN A 344 13.77 -18.83 18.11
C ASN A 344 13.44 -20.33 17.99
N LEU A 345 12.65 -20.72 16.98
CA LEU A 345 12.26 -22.10 16.74
C LEU A 345 13.29 -22.79 15.83
N THR A 346 13.70 -23.99 16.21
CA THR A 346 14.69 -24.79 15.47
C THR A 346 14.12 -26.07 14.86
N ASN A 347 12.93 -26.48 15.30
CA ASN A 347 12.27 -27.70 14.87
C ASN A 347 11.16 -27.40 13.85
N LEU A 348 11.13 -28.15 12.74
CA LEU A 348 10.15 -27.96 11.66
C LEU A 348 8.70 -28.11 12.13
N HIS A 349 8.39 -29.09 12.99
CA HIS A 349 7.04 -29.31 13.50
C HIS A 349 6.57 -28.13 14.35
N CYS A 350 7.42 -27.63 15.26
CA CYS A 350 7.09 -26.45 16.06
C CYS A 350 6.89 -25.21 15.18
N ILE A 351 7.65 -25.07 14.09
CA ILE A 351 7.46 -23.97 13.13
C ILE A 351 6.12 -24.14 12.40
N LEU A 352 5.77 -25.34 11.96
CA LEU A 352 4.47 -25.59 11.32
C LEU A 352 3.30 -25.28 12.28
N ASP A 353 3.39 -25.74 13.52
CA ASP A 353 2.38 -25.44 14.56
C ASP A 353 2.27 -23.92 14.78
N PHE A 354 3.41 -23.21 14.86
CA PHE A 354 3.43 -21.76 14.95
C PHE A 354 2.73 -21.08 13.76
N PHE A 355 2.96 -21.56 12.53
CA PHE A 355 2.28 -21.03 11.34
C PHE A 355 0.78 -21.28 11.37
N CYS A 356 0.34 -22.47 11.81
CA CYS A 356 -1.07 -22.80 11.97
C CYS A 356 -1.73 -21.88 13.01
N GLU A 357 -1.17 -21.79 14.22
CA GLU A 357 -1.67 -20.94 15.31
C GLU A 357 -1.69 -19.45 14.91
N PHE A 358 -0.66 -18.98 14.21
CA PHE A 358 -0.61 -17.61 13.70
C PHE A 358 -1.72 -17.37 12.66
N SER A 359 -1.97 -18.33 11.77
CA SER A 359 -2.99 -18.22 10.72
C SER A 359 -4.41 -18.27 11.28
N GLU A 360 -4.67 -19.05 12.33
CA GLU A 360 -5.99 -19.13 13.01
C GLU A 360 -6.46 -17.77 13.54
N GLN A 361 -5.52 -16.87 13.85
CA GLN A 361 -5.81 -15.51 14.32
C GLN A 361 -6.25 -14.54 13.21
N SER A 362 -6.42 -15.02 11.97
CA SER A 362 -6.73 -14.20 10.79
C SER A 362 -5.83 -12.96 10.66
N PRO A 363 -4.50 -13.15 10.57
CA PRO A 363 -3.52 -12.06 10.48
C PRO A 363 -3.65 -11.30 9.15
N CYS A 364 -3.39 -10.00 9.18
CA CYS A 364 -3.40 -9.17 7.97
C CYS A 364 -2.34 -9.63 6.96
N VAL A 365 -2.54 -9.27 5.69
CA VAL A 365 -1.68 -9.69 4.58
C VAL A 365 -0.20 -9.34 4.80
N LEU A 366 0.07 -8.17 5.37
CA LEU A 366 1.44 -7.74 5.65
C LEU A 366 2.13 -8.66 6.67
N SER A 367 1.49 -8.92 7.82
CA SER A 367 2.10 -9.74 8.86
C SER A 367 2.27 -11.20 8.42
N ARG A 368 1.33 -11.76 7.64
CA ARG A 368 1.49 -13.08 6.99
C ARG A 368 2.71 -13.11 6.07
N SER A 369 2.87 -12.07 5.26
CA SER A 369 3.96 -11.95 4.30
C SER A 369 5.32 -11.78 4.99
N LEU A 370 5.36 -11.02 6.09
CA LEU A 370 6.55 -10.91 6.93
C LEU A 370 6.94 -12.25 7.53
N LEU A 371 5.98 -13.03 8.06
CA LEU A 371 6.25 -14.37 8.59
C LEU A 371 6.84 -15.30 7.54
N GLN A 372 6.16 -15.42 6.39
CA GLN A 372 6.59 -16.28 5.29
C GLN A 372 8.00 -15.92 4.79
N THR A 373 8.26 -14.63 4.57
CA THR A 373 9.56 -14.17 4.04
C THR A 373 10.68 -14.16 5.08
N THR A 374 10.35 -14.17 6.37
CA THR A 374 11.33 -14.32 7.46
C THR A 374 11.74 -15.77 7.63
N PHE A 375 10.77 -16.70 7.57
CA PHE A 375 11.05 -18.13 7.66
C PHE A 375 11.87 -18.62 6.47
N LEU A 376 11.41 -18.36 5.25
CA LEU A 376 12.08 -18.83 4.04
C LEU A 376 12.68 -17.65 3.27
N VAL A 377 13.97 -17.39 3.52
CA VAL A 377 14.74 -16.35 2.83
C VAL A 377 15.17 -16.88 1.44
N ASP A 378 15.53 -15.97 0.52
CA ASP A 378 16.01 -16.32 -0.83
C ASP A 378 17.01 -17.48 -0.81
N ASN A 379 16.89 -18.38 -1.79
CA ASN A 379 17.66 -19.62 -1.95
C ASN A 379 17.26 -20.79 -1.03
N LYS A 380 15.99 -20.87 -0.59
CA LYS A 380 15.46 -22.00 0.19
C LYS A 380 16.21 -22.23 1.51
N LYS A 381 16.71 -21.15 2.10
CA LYS A 381 17.38 -21.18 3.40
C LYS A 381 16.42 -20.76 4.49
N VAL A 382 16.24 -21.64 5.47
CA VAL A 382 15.48 -21.37 6.68
C VAL A 382 16.25 -20.36 7.52
N PHE A 383 15.61 -19.22 7.80
CA PHE A 383 16.19 -18.08 8.50
C PHE A 383 17.53 -17.58 7.92
N GLY A 384 17.76 -17.83 6.62
CA GLY A 384 19.00 -17.46 5.93
C GLY A 384 20.23 -18.31 6.27
N THR A 385 20.15 -19.25 7.22
CA THR A 385 21.30 -20.00 7.75
C THR A 385 21.33 -21.46 7.31
N HIS A 386 20.21 -22.18 7.40
CA HIS A 386 20.14 -23.64 7.16
C HIS A 386 19.43 -23.96 5.85
N LEU A 387 19.82 -25.03 5.15
CA LEU A 387 19.05 -25.49 3.99
C LEU A 387 17.74 -26.13 4.46
N MET A 388 16.64 -25.85 3.78
CA MET A 388 15.35 -26.49 4.07
C MET A 388 15.45 -28.02 4.02
N GLN A 389 16.32 -28.55 3.15
CA GLN A 389 16.58 -29.98 3.04
C GLN A 389 17.11 -30.59 4.35
N ASP A 390 18.01 -29.90 5.04
CA ASP A 390 18.59 -30.38 6.30
C ASP A 390 17.53 -30.40 7.40
N MET A 391 16.70 -29.37 7.45
CA MET A 391 15.58 -29.30 8.40
C MET A 391 14.54 -30.41 8.15
N VAL A 392 14.23 -30.73 6.90
CA VAL A 392 13.36 -31.88 6.55
C VAL A 392 14.02 -33.21 6.93
N LYS A 393 15.33 -33.38 6.69
CA LYS A 393 16.06 -34.59 7.11
C LYS A 393 16.03 -34.77 8.63
N ASP A 394 16.18 -33.69 9.39
CA ASP A 394 16.11 -33.72 10.85
C ASP A 394 14.70 -34.03 11.36
N ALA A 395 13.66 -33.50 10.71
CA ALA A 395 12.28 -33.88 10.98
C ALA A 395 12.03 -35.38 10.71
N LEU A 396 12.48 -35.91 9.56
CA LEU A 396 12.38 -37.34 9.22
C LEU A 396 13.11 -38.24 10.23
N ARG A 397 14.32 -37.84 10.64
CA ARG A 397 15.09 -38.55 11.70
C ARG A 397 14.30 -38.63 12.99
N SER A 398 13.71 -37.51 13.41
CA SER A 398 13.01 -37.39 14.68
C SER A 398 11.67 -38.13 14.68
N PHE A 399 10.96 -38.11 13.55
CA PHE A 399 9.60 -38.65 13.44
C PHE A 399 9.56 -40.15 13.13
N VAL A 400 10.34 -40.61 12.14
CA VAL A 400 10.32 -42.01 11.66
C VAL A 400 11.65 -42.75 11.77
N SER A 401 12.74 -42.06 12.13
CA SER A 401 14.08 -42.65 12.35
C SER A 401 14.51 -43.63 11.24
N PRO A 402 14.50 -43.23 9.96
CA PRO A 402 14.71 -44.16 8.87
C PRO A 402 16.16 -44.68 8.89
N PRO A 403 16.39 -45.97 8.60
CA PRO A 403 17.72 -46.59 8.72
C PRO A 403 18.84 -45.85 7.95
N VAL A 404 18.53 -45.29 6.78
CA VAL A 404 19.49 -44.54 5.95
C VAL A 404 20.00 -43.24 6.61
N LEU A 405 19.24 -42.67 7.55
CA LEU A 405 19.65 -41.46 8.29
C LEU A 405 20.24 -41.77 9.68
N SER A 406 20.29 -43.04 10.08
CA SER A 406 20.80 -43.49 11.38
C SER A 406 22.28 -43.92 11.29
N PRO A 407 23.22 -43.24 11.97
CA PRO A 407 24.65 -43.59 11.94
C PRO A 407 24.97 -45.02 12.39
N LYS A 408 24.04 -45.67 13.09
CA LYS A 408 24.19 -47.04 13.60
C LYS A 408 23.83 -48.12 12.57
N CYS A 409 23.23 -47.74 11.44
CA CYS A 409 22.79 -48.69 10.41
C CYS A 409 23.82 -48.80 9.27
N CYS A 410 23.97 -49.99 8.69
CA CYS A 410 24.83 -50.21 7.52
C CYS A 410 24.40 -49.39 6.30
N LEU A 411 23.11 -49.06 6.18
CA LEU A 411 22.57 -48.23 5.09
C LEU A 411 23.04 -46.77 5.16
N TYR A 412 23.52 -46.30 6.31
CA TYR A 412 24.04 -44.93 6.46
C TYR A 412 25.24 -44.65 5.55
N ASN A 413 26.03 -45.66 5.19
CA ASN A 413 27.19 -45.51 4.29
C ASN A 413 26.92 -46.02 2.88
N ASN A 414 25.70 -46.48 2.58
CA ASN A 414 25.33 -46.95 1.25
C ASN A 414 25.06 -45.75 0.32
N HIS A 415 25.80 -45.66 -0.79
CA HIS A 415 25.70 -44.53 -1.72
C HIS A 415 24.32 -44.42 -2.39
N GLN A 416 23.79 -45.53 -2.90
CA GLN A 416 22.48 -45.56 -3.56
C GLN A 416 21.34 -45.16 -2.61
N ALA A 417 21.40 -45.60 -1.35
CA ALA A 417 20.41 -45.22 -0.35
C ALA A 417 20.46 -43.71 -0.03
N LYS A 418 21.67 -43.13 0.04
CA LYS A 418 21.85 -41.67 0.20
C LYS A 418 21.25 -40.90 -0.98
N ASP A 419 21.52 -41.33 -2.21
CA ASP A 419 21.02 -40.66 -3.40
C ASP A 419 19.48 -40.67 -3.44
N TYR A 420 18.84 -41.77 -3.04
CA TYR A 420 17.38 -41.84 -2.94
C TYR A 420 16.79 -40.90 -1.89
N ILE A 421 17.36 -40.86 -0.68
CA ILE A 421 16.84 -39.95 0.36
C ILE A 421 17.10 -38.48 -0.01
N ASP A 422 18.23 -38.17 -0.61
CA ASP A 422 18.56 -36.82 -1.07
C ASP A 422 17.65 -36.37 -2.21
N SER A 423 17.35 -37.27 -3.16
CA SER A 423 16.39 -37.01 -4.23
C SER A 423 14.97 -36.82 -3.68
N PHE A 424 14.55 -37.65 -2.73
CA PHE A 424 13.24 -37.51 -2.06
C PHE A 424 13.12 -36.17 -1.33
N VAL A 425 14.10 -35.82 -0.50
CA VAL A 425 14.11 -34.55 0.25
C VAL A 425 14.19 -33.36 -0.70
N THR A 426 14.96 -33.46 -1.78
CA THR A 426 15.02 -32.42 -2.82
C THR A 426 13.66 -32.20 -3.47
N HIS A 427 12.88 -33.27 -3.67
CA HIS A 427 11.52 -33.18 -4.18
C HIS A 427 10.57 -32.55 -3.14
N CYS A 428 10.70 -32.89 -1.85
CA CYS A 428 9.86 -32.31 -0.80
C CYS A 428 10.03 -30.79 -0.61
N VAL A 429 11.20 -30.23 -0.93
CA VAL A 429 11.47 -28.78 -0.79
C VAL A 429 11.33 -28.01 -2.10
N ARG A 430 10.95 -28.69 -3.20
CA ARG A 430 10.61 -28.03 -4.46
C ARG A 430 9.24 -27.41 -4.37
#